data_AF-A0AAV0TKD0-F1
#
_entry.id   AF-A0AAV0TKD0-F1
#
_cell.length_a   1.000
_cell.length_b   1.000
_cell.length_c   1.000
_cell.angle_alpha   90.00
_cell.angle_beta   90.00
_cell.angle_gamma   90.00
#
_symmetry.space_group_name_H-M   'P 1'
#
loop_
_entity.id
_entity.type
_entity.pdbx_description
1 polymer ?
#
loop_
_entity_poly.entity_id
_entity_poly.type
_entity_poly.pdbx_seq_one_letter_code
_entity_poly.pdbx_strand_id
1 'polypeptide(L)'
;MARVEGFSGFPMAITPPLSVCSSPPTSPASIPSVPSFPLAVEVAVLSSEDDQVPSPGGPDSMDYKTVTFTVSPPPLLRRGSRDKSCTLFSERQRFTPTADKLVLVMVGLPARGKSFIAKKLWKFFCWKGLKCHVFNVGQLRRATSSGAKQDHSFFDPSNSQALEERERLALESLKQVQSWFLGADGEKGGDVAVFDATNTTKTRRKMLREMFHSFAEEHATSVHVVFVESICTSEAVINANIKQKIESSPDYRSMPEEEAFADLKQRLKNYEAVYEALEDEEDCSYIKLFDMQSKVHAKGIYGHVAKSILPYMMSFHIEHRPIWLVRAGHCTEVRRDFRAIIKDPCVASRSARLSALGVDFAYRLGVFVKQRTAVWMENEGITPENASTECLVMTSTLPRAVQTADFLSSGKRMQMATLNPLDKGECYGMTMDQMKELLPEAFAAYEKDPWRTRFPGGESYRDLMLRLEPILIDIEQHTGPVLVVSHISTLQVLYSYFLGAPIESCPGLEIPFHSVLELVPNQDGWTKTVFNMRA
;
A
#
# COMPACT_ATOMS: atom_id res chain seq x y z
N MET A 1 -68.28 -16.51 8.47
CA MET A 1 -68.32 -16.45 7.00
C MET A 1 -67.00 -15.85 6.54
N ALA A 2 -66.14 -16.43 5.70
CA ALA A 2 -66.06 -17.71 4.96
C ALA A 2 -64.55 -17.88 4.59
N ARG A 3 -63.94 -19.06 4.81
CA ARG A 3 -63.44 -20.05 3.82
C ARG A 3 -62.44 -19.51 2.77
N VAL A 4 -61.16 -19.92 2.76
CA VAL A 4 -60.53 -21.18 2.28
C VAL A 4 -60.54 -21.33 0.76
N GLU A 5 -59.33 -21.41 0.17
CA GLU A 5 -58.84 -22.27 -0.94
C GLU A 5 -57.42 -21.75 -1.32
N GLY A 6 -56.32 -22.49 -1.50
CA GLY A 6 -56.07 -23.92 -1.64
C GLY A 6 -55.70 -24.27 -3.08
N PHE A 7 -54.41 -24.28 -3.46
CA PHE A 7 -53.93 -25.05 -4.63
C PHE A 7 -52.47 -25.52 -4.49
N SER A 8 -52.32 -26.84 -4.58
CA SER A 8 -51.18 -27.72 -4.88
C SER A 8 -50.59 -27.43 -6.28
N GLY A 9 -49.42 -27.89 -6.76
CA GLY A 9 -48.42 -28.90 -6.38
C GLY A 9 -47.69 -29.39 -7.65
N PHE A 10 -46.47 -29.94 -7.49
CA PHE A 10 -45.63 -30.75 -8.43
C PHE A 10 -44.72 -30.06 -9.48
N PRO A 11 -43.63 -30.74 -9.96
CA PRO A 11 -42.85 -31.86 -9.40
C PRO A 11 -41.30 -31.69 -9.47
N MET A 12 -40.62 -32.60 -8.74
CA MET A 12 -39.20 -32.98 -8.88
C MET A 12 -38.85 -33.54 -10.28
N ALA A 13 -37.62 -33.29 -10.72
CA ALA A 13 -36.89 -34.08 -11.72
C ALA A 13 -35.44 -34.22 -11.21
N ILE A 14 -35.02 -35.36 -10.67
CA ILE A 14 -34.53 -36.59 -11.33
C ILE A 14 -33.30 -36.31 -12.20
N THR A 15 -32.15 -36.65 -11.63
CA THR A 15 -30.83 -36.85 -12.24
C THR A 15 -30.85 -38.01 -13.25
N PRO A 16 -30.14 -37.90 -14.39
CA PRO A 16 -29.75 -39.05 -15.18
C PRO A 16 -28.30 -39.49 -14.89
N PRO A 17 -28.00 -40.81 -14.86
CA PRO A 17 -26.66 -41.32 -14.67
C PRO A 17 -26.00 -41.63 -16.03
N LEU A 18 -24.75 -41.19 -16.21
CA LEU A 18 -23.85 -41.64 -17.27
C LEU A 18 -22.43 -41.50 -16.71
N SER A 19 -21.45 -42.37 -16.90
CA SER A 19 -21.33 -43.72 -17.45
C SER A 19 -19.84 -44.04 -17.24
N VAL A 20 -19.51 -45.23 -16.75
CA VAL A 20 -18.13 -45.69 -16.59
C VAL A 20 -17.63 -46.18 -17.95
N CYS A 21 -16.52 -45.64 -18.45
CA CYS A 21 -15.75 -46.26 -19.53
C CYS A 21 -14.24 -46.02 -19.37
N SER A 22 -13.56 -47.17 -19.25
CA SER A 22 -12.17 -47.56 -19.50
C SER A 22 -11.34 -46.75 -20.51
N SER A 23 -10.17 -46.27 -20.06
CA SER A 23 -8.78 -46.47 -20.53
C SER A 23 -8.43 -46.71 -22.03
N PRO A 24 -7.16 -46.53 -22.46
CA PRO A 24 -6.51 -45.29 -22.96
C PRO A 24 -6.04 -45.43 -24.43
N PRO A 25 -5.46 -44.39 -25.06
CA PRO A 25 -4.59 -44.60 -26.21
C PRO A 25 -3.15 -44.11 -26.01
N THR A 26 -2.25 -45.08 -26.15
CA THR A 26 -0.89 -45.08 -26.71
C THR A 26 -0.27 -43.76 -27.25
N SER A 27 0.95 -43.49 -26.79
CA SER A 27 1.97 -42.56 -27.35
C SER A 27 2.49 -43.04 -28.73
N PRO A 28 3.24 -42.20 -29.50
CA PRO A 28 4.70 -42.11 -29.29
C PRO A 28 5.38 -40.76 -29.61
N ALA A 29 6.58 -40.58 -29.00
CA ALA A 29 7.77 -39.80 -29.43
C ALA A 29 7.63 -38.27 -29.67
N SER A 30 8.55 -37.36 -29.34
CA SER A 30 9.96 -37.40 -28.92
C SER A 30 10.36 -35.98 -28.47
N ILE A 31 11.11 -35.83 -27.37
CA ILE A 31 11.70 -34.54 -26.93
C ILE A 31 13.23 -34.73 -26.92
N PRO A 32 14.04 -33.81 -27.50
CA PRO A 32 15.49 -33.91 -27.45
C PRO A 32 16.07 -33.45 -26.10
N SER A 33 17.14 -34.15 -25.72
CA SER A 33 17.95 -34.03 -24.50
C SER A 33 18.63 -32.68 -24.29
N VAL A 34 18.63 -32.20 -23.03
CA VAL A 34 19.47 -31.11 -22.53
C VAL A 34 20.73 -31.72 -21.89
N PRO A 35 21.96 -31.21 -22.16
CA PRO A 35 23.18 -31.77 -21.60
C PRO A 35 23.39 -31.36 -20.14
N SER A 36 23.73 -32.35 -19.31
CA SER A 36 24.15 -32.21 -17.91
C SER A 36 25.64 -31.83 -17.83
N PHE A 37 25.95 -30.77 -17.10
CA PHE A 37 27.32 -30.46 -16.66
C PHE A 37 27.57 -31.04 -15.27
N PRO A 38 28.67 -31.79 -15.02
CA PRO A 38 28.99 -32.28 -13.69
C PRO A 38 29.79 -31.23 -12.91
N LEU A 39 29.27 -30.82 -11.75
CA LEU A 39 30.02 -30.11 -10.71
C LEU A 39 30.75 -31.17 -9.87
N ALA A 40 32.01 -31.42 -10.18
CA ALA A 40 32.92 -32.19 -9.34
C ALA A 40 33.33 -31.33 -8.14
N VAL A 41 33.03 -31.78 -6.93
CA VAL A 41 33.60 -31.26 -5.68
C VAL A 41 34.68 -32.25 -5.25
N GLU A 42 35.94 -31.86 -5.39
CA GLU A 42 37.08 -32.57 -4.80
C GLU A 42 37.03 -32.42 -3.28
N VAL A 43 36.88 -33.54 -2.58
CA VAL A 43 37.07 -33.66 -1.13
C VAL A 43 38.51 -34.11 -0.90
N ALA A 44 39.36 -33.20 -0.41
CA ALA A 44 40.69 -33.53 0.02
C ALA A 44 40.63 -34.30 1.36
N VAL A 45 41.16 -35.52 1.33
CA VAL A 45 41.34 -36.42 2.47
C VAL A 45 42.56 -35.96 3.28
N LEU A 46 42.39 -35.76 4.58
CA LEU A 46 43.49 -35.76 5.55
C LEU A 46 43.16 -36.76 6.67
N SER A 47 44.02 -37.77 6.76
CA SER A 47 44.04 -38.84 7.75
C SER A 47 44.73 -38.40 9.05
N SER A 48 44.16 -38.77 10.20
CA SER A 48 44.88 -39.52 11.24
C SER A 48 43.94 -39.88 12.40
N GLU A 49 44.16 -41.07 12.91
CA GLU A 49 43.46 -41.84 13.95
C GLU A 49 43.34 -41.12 15.31
N ASP A 50 42.21 -41.33 16.00
CA ASP A 50 42.22 -41.91 17.35
C ASP A 50 40.80 -42.34 17.79
N ASP A 51 40.72 -43.56 18.31
CA ASP A 51 39.54 -44.24 18.86
C ASP A 51 39.12 -43.61 20.20
N GLN A 52 37.85 -43.19 20.33
CA GLN A 52 37.12 -43.23 21.60
C GLN A 52 35.60 -43.04 21.40
N VAL A 53 34.84 -44.05 21.80
CA VAL A 53 33.37 -44.05 21.89
C VAL A 53 32.91 -43.30 23.15
N PRO A 54 31.88 -42.43 23.08
CA PRO A 54 31.10 -42.10 24.27
C PRO A 54 29.58 -42.37 24.12
N SER A 55 29.03 -42.80 25.25
CA SER A 55 27.66 -43.22 25.59
C SER A 55 26.56 -42.15 25.40
N PRO A 56 25.25 -42.52 25.42
CA PRO A 56 24.16 -41.58 25.18
C PRO A 56 23.76 -40.84 26.47
N GLY A 57 23.96 -39.53 26.51
CA GLY A 57 23.53 -38.64 27.60
C GLY A 57 22.66 -37.49 27.07
N GLY A 58 21.50 -37.29 27.70
CA GLY A 58 20.49 -36.27 27.34
C GLY A 58 20.92 -34.82 27.63
N PRO A 59 20.08 -33.83 27.25
CA PRO A 59 20.49 -32.43 27.17
C PRO A 59 20.20 -31.71 28.50
N ASP A 60 20.98 -31.98 29.53
CA ASP A 60 21.05 -31.15 30.75
C ASP A 60 22.53 -30.91 31.09
N SER A 61 23.21 -30.10 30.27
CA SER A 61 24.44 -29.33 30.56
C SER A 61 25.13 -28.89 29.26
N MET A 62 24.48 -28.05 28.46
CA MET A 62 25.20 -27.25 27.45
C MET A 62 25.51 -25.88 28.03
N ASP A 63 26.77 -25.72 28.43
CA ASP A 63 27.37 -24.44 28.80
C ASP A 63 27.52 -23.61 27.52
N TYR A 64 26.65 -22.61 27.30
CA TYR A 64 26.72 -21.72 26.13
C TYR A 64 27.91 -20.77 26.25
N LYS A 65 29.13 -21.29 26.12
CA LYS A 65 30.29 -20.43 25.88
C LYS A 65 30.16 -19.88 24.47
N THR A 66 29.80 -18.60 24.39
CA THR A 66 29.87 -17.78 23.18
C THR A 66 31.23 -18.01 22.52
N VAL A 67 31.26 -18.78 21.42
CA VAL A 67 32.44 -18.88 20.57
C VAL A 67 32.50 -17.58 19.79
N THR A 68 33.22 -16.60 20.33
CA THR A 68 33.53 -15.35 19.64
C THR A 68 34.49 -15.68 18.50
N PHE A 69 33.96 -15.83 17.28
CA PHE A 69 34.80 -15.85 16.09
C PHE A 69 35.39 -14.45 15.89
N THR A 70 36.55 -14.21 16.48
CA THR A 70 37.41 -13.05 16.20
C THR A 70 38.23 -13.32 14.95
N VAL A 71 37.57 -13.63 13.84
CA VAL A 71 38.21 -13.49 12.53
C VAL A 71 37.96 -12.05 12.13
N SER A 72 38.97 -11.20 12.24
CA SER A 72 38.93 -9.88 11.61
C SER A 72 38.53 -10.09 10.15
N PRO A 73 37.42 -9.49 9.67
CA PRO A 73 37.05 -9.66 8.27
C PRO A 73 38.26 -9.23 7.43
N PRO A 74 38.72 -10.06 6.48
CA PRO A 74 39.81 -9.66 5.61
C PRO A 74 39.44 -8.29 5.03
N PRO A 75 40.34 -7.30 5.05
CA PRO A 75 40.05 -6.00 4.50
C PRO A 75 39.55 -6.21 3.08
N LEU A 76 38.40 -5.62 2.73
CA LEU A 76 37.86 -5.68 1.38
C LEU A 76 38.97 -5.18 0.45
N LEU A 77 39.65 -6.12 -0.21
CA LEU A 77 40.70 -5.81 -1.17
C LEU A 77 40.05 -4.89 -2.20
N ARG A 78 40.45 -3.60 -2.20
CA ARG A 78 40.13 -2.69 -3.30
C ARG A 78 40.54 -3.43 -4.56
N ARG A 79 39.57 -3.77 -5.41
CA ARG A 79 39.84 -4.39 -6.71
C ARG A 79 40.96 -3.58 -7.37
N GLY A 80 42.10 -4.25 -7.58
CA GLY A 80 43.26 -3.66 -8.23
C GLY A 80 42.86 -3.00 -9.55
N SER A 81 43.60 -1.94 -9.89
CA SER A 81 43.43 -1.09 -11.07
C SER A 81 42.81 -1.83 -12.27
N ARG A 82 41.61 -1.43 -12.67
CA ARG A 82 40.95 -1.86 -13.90
C ARG A 82 40.73 -0.66 -14.82
N ASP A 83 41.78 -0.29 -15.56
CA ASP A 83 41.76 0.82 -16.52
C ASP A 83 40.91 0.60 -17.79
N LYS A 84 39.99 -0.39 -17.81
CA LYS A 84 38.94 -0.52 -18.85
C LYS A 84 37.56 -0.90 -18.33
N SER A 85 37.39 -1.18 -17.02
CA SER A 85 36.07 -1.57 -16.47
C SER A 85 35.34 -0.45 -15.75
N CYS A 86 35.98 0.72 -15.56
CA CYS A 86 35.36 1.86 -14.88
C CYS A 86 34.19 2.43 -15.70
N THR A 87 34.29 2.42 -17.04
CA THR A 87 33.23 2.85 -17.96
C THR A 87 32.02 1.92 -17.92
N LEU A 88 32.21 0.60 -18.10
CA LEU A 88 31.10 -0.37 -18.03
C LEU A 88 30.43 -0.43 -16.66
N PHE A 89 31.19 -0.26 -15.57
CA PHE A 89 30.61 -0.21 -14.23
C PHE A 89 29.83 1.09 -14.03
N SER A 90 30.33 2.23 -14.53
CA SER A 90 29.59 3.50 -14.53
C SER A 90 28.33 3.43 -15.39
N GLU A 91 28.36 2.73 -16.53
CA GLU A 91 27.16 2.51 -17.35
C GLU A 91 26.14 1.62 -16.67
N ARG A 92 26.58 0.54 -16.00
CA ARG A 92 25.68 -0.30 -15.19
C ARG A 92 25.07 0.47 -14.03
N GLN A 93 25.84 1.35 -13.39
CA GLN A 93 25.34 2.21 -12.31
C GLN A 93 24.26 3.19 -12.79
N ARG A 94 24.30 3.64 -14.06
CA ARG A 94 23.23 4.46 -14.66
C ARG A 94 21.88 3.73 -14.71
N PHE A 95 21.89 2.40 -14.74
CA PHE A 95 20.67 1.58 -14.74
C PHE A 95 20.24 1.11 -13.35
N THR A 96 20.92 1.53 -12.28
CA THR A 96 20.50 1.26 -10.89
C THR A 96 20.75 2.46 -9.97
N PRO A 97 20.28 3.67 -10.32
CA PRO A 97 20.50 4.85 -9.50
C PRO A 97 19.72 4.74 -8.18
N THR A 98 20.36 5.20 -7.10
CA THR A 98 19.71 5.50 -5.82
C THR A 98 19.57 7.01 -5.70
N ALA A 99 18.44 7.48 -5.18
CA ALA A 99 18.19 8.90 -4.99
C ALA A 99 17.73 9.21 -3.57
N ASP A 100 18.17 10.35 -3.05
CA ASP A 100 17.82 10.88 -1.73
C ASP A 100 16.42 11.48 -1.73
N LYS A 101 16.04 12.11 -2.85
CA LYS A 101 14.77 12.78 -3.06
C LYS A 101 14.04 12.19 -4.27
N LEU A 102 12.71 12.16 -4.19
CA LEU A 102 11.84 11.73 -5.28
C LEU A 102 10.89 12.85 -5.67
N VAL A 103 10.79 13.15 -6.97
CA VAL A 103 9.76 14.02 -7.53
C VAL A 103 8.87 13.21 -8.45
N LEU A 104 7.58 13.14 -8.13
CA LEU A 104 6.57 12.57 -9.01
C LEU A 104 5.85 13.70 -9.76
N VAL A 105 6.11 13.83 -11.05
CA VAL A 105 5.50 14.87 -11.89
C VAL A 105 4.26 14.30 -12.56
N MET A 106 3.08 14.77 -12.18
CA MET A 106 1.83 14.31 -12.77
C MET A 106 1.71 14.81 -14.22
N VAL A 107 1.29 13.94 -15.14
CA VAL A 107 1.07 14.24 -16.56
C VAL A 107 -0.31 13.77 -16.98
N GLY A 108 -0.97 14.55 -17.83
CA GLY A 108 -2.21 14.14 -18.50
C GLY A 108 -3.28 15.22 -18.50
N LEU A 109 -4.32 14.97 -19.30
CA LEU A 109 -5.42 15.89 -19.51
C LEU A 109 -6.25 16.14 -18.22
N PRO A 110 -6.99 17.26 -18.12
CA PRO A 110 -7.98 17.45 -17.07
C PRO A 110 -8.95 16.26 -16.95
N ALA A 111 -9.49 16.02 -15.75
CA ALA A 111 -10.48 14.95 -15.49
C ALA A 111 -10.01 13.51 -15.81
N ARG A 112 -8.69 13.24 -15.79
CA ARG A 112 -8.09 11.91 -15.94
C ARG A 112 -7.57 11.31 -14.63
N GLY A 113 -8.10 11.70 -13.47
CA GLY A 113 -7.72 11.07 -12.18
C GLY A 113 -6.35 11.46 -11.58
N LYS A 114 -5.61 12.43 -12.14
CA LYS A 114 -4.29 12.85 -11.62
C LYS A 114 -4.30 13.20 -10.13
N SER A 115 -5.23 14.04 -9.69
CA SER A 115 -5.30 14.45 -8.29
C SER A 115 -5.73 13.30 -7.35
N PHE A 116 -6.48 12.32 -7.86
CA PHE A 116 -6.78 11.08 -7.12
C PHE A 116 -5.50 10.25 -6.91
N ILE A 117 -4.72 10.02 -7.98
CA ILE A 117 -3.43 9.33 -7.93
C ILE A 117 -2.47 10.06 -6.98
N ALA A 118 -2.35 11.39 -7.11
CA ALA A 118 -1.49 12.22 -6.27
C ALA A 118 -1.85 12.11 -4.78
N LYS A 119 -3.15 12.18 -4.44
CA LYS A 119 -3.63 12.03 -3.06
C LYS A 119 -3.36 10.63 -2.50
N LYS A 120 -3.58 9.55 -3.28
CA LYS A 120 -3.28 8.18 -2.85
C LYS A 120 -1.79 7.98 -2.59
N LEU A 121 -0.94 8.40 -3.54
CA LEU A 121 0.52 8.35 -3.40
C LEU A 121 0.99 9.13 -2.17
N TRP A 122 0.48 10.34 -1.96
CA TRP A 122 0.80 11.14 -0.78
C TRP A 122 0.46 10.41 0.53
N LYS A 123 -0.76 9.87 0.65
CA LYS A 123 -1.17 9.08 1.84
C LYS A 123 -0.25 7.89 2.07
N PHE A 124 0.10 7.15 1.01
CA PHE A 124 0.99 6.01 1.10
C PHE A 124 2.41 6.40 1.55
N PHE A 125 2.98 7.48 1.01
CA PHE A 125 4.30 7.95 1.43
C PHE A 125 4.33 8.42 2.88
N CYS A 126 3.32 9.19 3.29
CA CYS A 126 3.17 9.61 4.69
C CYS A 126 3.02 8.41 5.62
N TRP A 127 2.22 7.41 5.23
CA TRP A 127 2.07 6.17 5.98
C TRP A 127 3.38 5.37 6.10
N LYS A 128 4.23 5.42 5.06
CA LYS A 128 5.57 4.85 5.09
C LYS A 128 6.57 5.63 5.95
N GLY A 129 6.16 6.74 6.55
CA GLY A 129 7.00 7.62 7.37
C GLY A 129 7.94 8.50 6.55
N LEU A 130 7.63 8.75 5.28
CA LEU A 130 8.35 9.71 4.44
C LEU A 130 7.68 11.07 4.51
N LYS A 131 8.49 12.14 4.57
CA LYS A 131 7.98 13.51 4.45
C LYS A 131 7.54 13.72 3.00
N CYS A 132 6.23 13.68 2.74
CA CYS A 132 5.66 13.85 1.40
C CYS A 132 4.73 15.07 1.34
N HIS A 133 4.79 15.82 0.23
CA HIS A 133 3.87 16.93 -0.01
C HIS A 133 3.40 16.99 -1.47
N VAL A 134 2.16 17.45 -1.69
CA VAL A 134 1.57 17.64 -3.03
C VAL A 134 1.57 19.12 -3.37
N PHE A 135 2.31 19.48 -4.42
CA PHE A 135 2.40 20.84 -4.94
C PHE A 135 1.44 20.98 -6.11
N ASN A 136 0.22 21.48 -5.86
CA ASN A 136 -0.82 21.62 -6.86
C ASN A 136 -0.79 23.02 -7.50
N VAL A 137 -0.34 23.09 -8.76
CA VAL A 137 -0.21 24.36 -9.50
C VAL A 137 -1.56 25.06 -9.66
N GLY A 138 -2.66 24.29 -9.75
CA GLY A 138 -4.02 24.84 -9.82
C GLY A 138 -4.47 25.51 -8.52
N GLN A 139 -4.04 25.02 -7.36
CA GLN A 139 -4.28 25.67 -6.07
C GLN A 139 -3.50 26.97 -5.96
N LEU A 140 -2.22 26.97 -6.34
CA LEU A 140 -1.40 28.19 -6.37
C LEU A 140 -2.02 29.23 -7.30
N ARG A 141 -2.37 28.82 -8.53
CA ARG A 141 -3.08 29.67 -9.50
C ARG A 141 -4.29 30.34 -8.86
N ARG A 142 -5.20 29.58 -8.23
CA ARG A 142 -6.40 30.14 -7.58
C ARG A 142 -6.06 31.11 -6.45
N ALA A 143 -5.01 30.83 -5.66
CA ALA A 143 -4.59 31.69 -4.56
C ALA A 143 -3.99 33.03 -5.04
N THR A 144 -3.28 33.02 -6.17
CA THR A 144 -2.66 34.22 -6.75
C THR A 144 -3.62 35.03 -7.62
N SER A 145 -4.70 34.41 -8.10
CA SER A 145 -5.69 35.07 -8.95
C SER A 145 -6.52 36.04 -8.12
N SER A 146 -6.37 37.35 -8.35
CA SER A 146 -7.07 38.42 -7.63
C SER A 146 -8.56 38.54 -8.02
N GLY A 147 -9.30 37.42 -8.05
CA GLY A 147 -10.72 37.38 -8.40
C GLY A 147 -11.04 37.43 -9.90
N ALA A 148 -10.03 37.37 -10.78
CA ALA A 148 -10.26 37.28 -12.22
C ALA A 148 -10.91 35.93 -12.61
N LYS A 149 -11.92 35.97 -13.50
CA LYS A 149 -12.63 34.78 -13.98
C LYS A 149 -11.66 33.93 -14.83
N GLN A 150 -11.32 32.72 -14.37
CA GLN A 150 -10.43 31.79 -15.06
C GLN A 150 -11.22 30.71 -15.78
N ASP A 151 -11.98 31.13 -16.79
CA ASP A 151 -12.73 30.25 -17.68
C ASP A 151 -11.81 29.55 -18.71
N HIS A 152 -12.40 28.83 -19.65
CA HIS A 152 -11.69 28.09 -20.67
C HIS A 152 -10.74 28.96 -21.53
N SER A 153 -10.99 30.26 -21.65
CA SER A 153 -10.16 31.19 -22.45
C SER A 153 -8.78 31.40 -21.83
N PHE A 154 -8.66 31.29 -20.50
CA PHE A 154 -7.38 31.30 -19.80
C PHE A 154 -6.52 30.07 -20.15
N PHE A 155 -7.14 28.97 -20.57
CA PHE A 155 -6.44 27.74 -20.95
C PHE A 155 -6.21 27.61 -22.46
N ASP A 156 -6.68 28.57 -23.25
CA ASP A 156 -6.48 28.60 -24.69
C ASP A 156 -4.97 28.68 -25.03
N PRO A 157 -4.46 27.80 -25.92
CA PRO A 157 -3.05 27.83 -26.32
C PRO A 157 -2.67 29.08 -27.14
N SER A 158 -3.64 29.74 -27.79
CA SER A 158 -3.41 30.98 -28.54
C SER A 158 -3.30 32.22 -27.65
N ASN A 159 -3.71 32.11 -26.38
CA ASN A 159 -3.62 33.20 -25.40
C ASN A 159 -2.20 33.25 -24.79
N SER A 160 -1.33 34.08 -25.38
CA SER A 160 0.07 34.20 -24.97
C SER A 160 0.23 34.72 -23.54
N GLN A 161 -0.59 35.69 -23.10
CA GLN A 161 -0.54 36.22 -21.75
C GLN A 161 -0.90 35.15 -20.70
N ALA A 162 -1.98 34.40 -20.93
CA ALA A 162 -2.38 33.33 -20.01
C ALA A 162 -1.42 32.13 -20.05
N LEU A 163 -0.75 31.88 -21.19
CA LEU A 163 0.33 30.90 -21.27
C LEU A 163 1.53 31.31 -20.41
N GLU A 164 1.97 32.56 -20.53
CA GLU A 164 3.08 33.12 -19.73
C GLU A 164 2.77 33.08 -18.23
N GLU A 165 1.54 33.43 -17.84
CA GLU A 165 1.10 33.34 -16.45
C GLU A 165 1.13 31.89 -15.92
N ARG A 166 0.66 30.92 -16.71
CA ARG A 166 0.70 29.49 -16.35
C ARG A 166 2.14 28.96 -16.24
N GLU A 167 3.05 29.43 -17.08
CA GLU A 167 4.49 29.11 -16.98
C GLU A 167 5.07 29.69 -15.69
N ARG A 168 4.80 30.96 -15.39
CA ARG A 168 5.26 31.63 -14.16
C ARG A 168 4.81 30.89 -12.90
N LEU A 169 3.54 30.48 -12.83
CA LEU A 169 2.98 29.73 -11.71
C LEU A 169 3.59 28.33 -11.55
N ALA A 170 3.89 27.66 -12.67
CA ALA A 170 4.57 26.37 -12.64
C ALA A 170 6.01 26.51 -12.11
N LEU A 171 6.74 27.54 -12.53
CA LEU A 171 8.08 27.84 -12.04
C LEU A 171 8.07 28.22 -10.55
N GLU A 172 7.09 29.00 -10.10
CA GLU A 172 6.91 29.34 -8.68
C GLU A 172 6.65 28.08 -7.84
N SER A 173 5.78 27.19 -8.31
CA SER A 173 5.52 25.90 -7.65
C SER A 173 6.77 25.03 -7.60
N LEU A 174 7.60 25.03 -8.65
CA LEU A 174 8.87 24.29 -8.68
C LEU A 174 9.85 24.84 -7.64
N LYS A 175 9.96 26.16 -7.50
CA LYS A 175 10.79 26.79 -6.46
C LYS A 175 10.31 26.42 -5.05
N GLN A 176 9.00 26.30 -4.84
CA GLN A 176 8.45 25.79 -3.58
C GLN A 176 8.89 24.35 -3.30
N VAL A 177 8.93 23.48 -4.31
CA VAL A 177 9.47 22.11 -4.16
C VAL A 177 10.93 22.13 -3.74
N GLN A 178 11.76 22.91 -4.44
CA GLN A 178 13.19 23.03 -4.15
C GLN A 178 13.43 23.51 -2.71
N SER A 179 12.78 24.61 -2.31
CA SER A 179 12.86 25.14 -0.95
C SER A 179 12.43 24.11 0.10
N TRP A 180 11.34 23.39 -0.16
CA TRP A 180 10.84 22.35 0.75
C TRP A 180 11.82 21.17 0.91
N PHE A 181 12.55 20.80 -0.14
CA PHE A 181 13.59 19.77 -0.04
C PHE A 181 14.80 20.19 0.77
N LEU A 182 15.15 21.48 0.77
CA LEU A 182 16.23 22.03 1.59
C LEU A 182 15.85 22.05 3.08
N GLY A 183 14.57 22.22 3.38
CA GLY A 183 14.08 22.38 4.75
C GLY A 183 14.34 23.80 5.27
N ALA A 184 13.99 24.02 6.54
CA ALA A 184 14.18 25.29 7.22
C ALA A 184 14.88 25.06 8.57
N ASP A 185 15.64 26.06 9.04
CA ASP A 185 16.17 26.14 10.40
C ASP A 185 16.98 24.90 10.87
N GLY A 186 17.71 24.26 9.95
CA GLY A 186 18.51 23.07 10.23
C GLY A 186 17.71 21.77 10.33
N GLU A 187 16.40 21.80 10.09
CA GLU A 187 15.60 20.58 9.98
C GLU A 187 15.78 19.88 8.63
N LYS A 188 15.70 18.54 8.65
CA LYS A 188 15.66 17.74 7.42
C LYS A 188 14.44 18.15 6.58
N GLY A 189 14.68 18.62 5.35
CA GLY A 189 13.63 18.89 4.37
C GLY A 189 12.86 17.65 3.90
N GLY A 190 11.93 17.85 2.95
CA GLY A 190 11.04 16.81 2.43
C GLY A 190 11.75 15.65 1.74
N ASP A 191 11.13 14.46 1.68
CA ASP A 191 11.66 13.27 1.00
C ASP A 191 11.04 13.09 -0.40
N VAL A 192 9.73 13.36 -0.53
CA VAL A 192 8.97 13.11 -1.77
C VAL A 192 8.06 14.29 -2.13
N ALA A 193 8.22 14.84 -3.32
CA ALA A 193 7.32 15.88 -3.84
C ALA A 193 6.43 15.31 -4.95
N VAL A 194 5.11 15.52 -4.86
CA VAL A 194 4.18 15.24 -5.96
C VAL A 194 3.81 16.55 -6.62
N PHE A 195 4.28 16.78 -7.84
CA PHE A 195 4.03 17.99 -8.61
C PHE A 195 2.77 17.80 -9.48
N ASP A 196 1.63 18.26 -8.97
CA ASP A 196 0.30 18.07 -9.58
C ASP A 196 -0.03 19.23 -10.54
N ALA A 197 0.19 18.99 -11.83
CA ALA A 197 -0.22 19.83 -12.94
C ALA A 197 -0.55 18.96 -14.17
N THR A 198 -0.90 19.59 -15.30
CA THR A 198 -1.18 18.85 -16.55
C THR A 198 0.09 18.39 -17.24
N ASN A 199 1.14 19.23 -17.27
CA ASN A 199 2.47 18.92 -17.84
C ASN A 199 2.41 18.20 -19.21
N THR A 200 1.47 18.63 -20.05
CA THR A 200 1.07 17.94 -21.29
C THR A 200 2.02 18.14 -22.46
N THR A 201 3.01 19.03 -22.38
CA THR A 201 3.95 19.32 -23.48
C THR A 201 5.36 18.79 -23.18
N LYS A 202 6.07 18.34 -24.21
CA LYS A 202 7.47 17.86 -24.13
C LYS A 202 8.39 18.97 -23.61
N THR A 203 8.21 20.19 -24.09
CA THR A 203 8.99 21.37 -23.67
C THR A 203 8.88 21.60 -22.17
N ARG A 204 7.67 21.52 -21.60
CA ARG A 204 7.47 21.70 -20.15
C ARG A 204 8.16 20.60 -19.35
N ARG A 205 8.02 19.34 -19.78
CA ARG A 205 8.64 18.19 -19.10
C ARG A 205 10.16 18.27 -19.13
N LYS A 206 10.74 18.63 -20.27
CA LYS A 206 12.18 18.87 -20.43
C LYS A 206 12.68 19.96 -19.46
N MET A 207 11.98 21.10 -19.40
CA MET A 207 12.31 22.20 -18.48
C MET A 207 12.28 21.74 -17.02
N LEU A 208 11.21 21.04 -16.58
CA LEU A 208 11.11 20.55 -15.20
C LEU A 208 12.28 19.62 -14.86
N ARG A 209 12.62 18.70 -15.77
CA ARG A 209 13.74 17.76 -15.60
C ARG A 209 15.07 18.50 -15.44
N GLU A 210 15.36 19.45 -16.32
CA GLU A 210 16.59 20.24 -16.28
C GLU A 210 16.70 21.07 -15.00
N MET A 211 15.60 21.70 -14.57
CA MET A 211 15.57 22.50 -13.33
C MET A 211 15.80 21.66 -12.07
N PHE A 212 15.23 20.46 -11.98
CA PHE A 212 15.50 19.56 -10.85
C PHE A 212 16.91 18.97 -10.91
N HIS A 213 17.47 18.77 -12.11
CA HIS A 213 18.85 18.33 -12.28
C HIS A 213 19.84 19.41 -11.82
N SER A 214 19.67 20.67 -12.25
CA SER A 214 20.49 21.79 -11.80
C SER A 214 20.41 21.99 -10.28
N PHE A 215 19.22 21.86 -9.69
CA PHE A 215 19.07 21.88 -8.23
C PHE A 215 19.84 20.76 -7.53
N ALA A 216 19.78 19.54 -8.08
CA ALA A 216 20.49 18.38 -7.56
C ALA A 216 22.02 18.60 -7.58
N GLU A 217 22.55 19.15 -8.67
CA GLU A 217 23.97 19.50 -8.80
C GLU A 217 24.38 20.62 -7.84
N GLU A 218 23.62 21.71 -7.78
CA GLU A 218 23.90 22.88 -6.93
C GLU A 218 23.97 22.51 -5.44
N HIS A 219 23.12 21.60 -4.99
CA HIS A 219 22.99 21.24 -3.58
C HIS A 219 23.66 19.89 -3.25
N ALA A 220 24.44 19.32 -4.17
CA ALA A 220 25.10 18.03 -4.03
C ALA A 220 24.16 16.92 -3.50
N THR A 221 22.93 16.89 -4.00
CA THR A 221 21.88 15.92 -3.62
C THR A 221 21.44 15.12 -4.83
N SER A 222 20.88 13.94 -4.62
CA SER A 222 20.34 13.12 -5.70
C SER A 222 18.81 13.20 -5.76
N VAL A 223 18.29 13.68 -6.90
CA VAL A 223 16.84 13.80 -7.16
C VAL A 223 16.45 12.86 -8.28
N HIS A 224 15.55 11.91 -8.00
CA HIS A 224 14.93 11.09 -9.03
C HIS A 224 13.61 11.73 -9.46
N VAL A 225 13.53 12.14 -10.73
CA VAL A 225 12.30 12.69 -11.32
C VAL A 225 11.59 11.58 -12.10
N VAL A 226 10.37 11.24 -11.70
CA VAL A 226 9.52 10.27 -12.38
C VAL A 226 8.24 10.94 -12.84
N PHE A 227 7.98 10.91 -14.14
CA PHE A 227 6.72 11.39 -14.71
C PHE A 227 5.64 10.33 -14.56
N VAL A 228 4.48 10.69 -14.01
CA VAL A 228 3.33 9.80 -13.83
C VAL A 228 2.21 10.28 -14.73
N GLU A 229 2.04 9.62 -15.86
CA GLU A 229 1.01 9.96 -16.85
C GLU A 229 -0.24 9.13 -16.64
N SER A 230 -1.38 9.80 -16.46
CA SER A 230 -2.68 9.16 -16.36
C SER A 230 -3.45 9.32 -17.67
N ILE A 231 -3.67 8.20 -18.35
CA ILE A 231 -4.36 8.10 -19.64
C ILE A 231 -5.67 7.36 -19.37
N CYS A 232 -6.79 8.00 -19.68
CA CYS A 232 -8.11 7.36 -19.61
C CYS A 232 -8.71 7.45 -21.01
N THR A 233 -9.12 6.36 -21.60
CA THR A 233 -9.74 6.30 -22.94
C THR A 233 -11.26 6.09 -22.84
N SER A 234 -11.74 5.56 -21.72
CA SER A 234 -13.18 5.33 -21.51
C SER A 234 -13.99 6.62 -21.35
N GLU A 235 -14.89 6.88 -22.31
CA GLU A 235 -15.81 8.04 -22.28
C GLU A 235 -16.68 8.07 -21.04
N ALA A 236 -17.19 6.91 -20.59
CA ALA A 236 -18.02 6.82 -19.39
C ALA A 236 -17.26 7.29 -18.14
N VAL A 237 -16.01 6.86 -17.98
CA VAL A 237 -15.15 7.25 -16.85
C VAL A 237 -14.78 8.73 -16.94
N ILE A 238 -14.50 9.25 -18.14
CA ILE A 238 -14.21 10.68 -18.35
C ILE A 238 -15.42 11.52 -17.96
N ASN A 239 -16.63 11.15 -18.39
CA ASN A 239 -17.86 11.86 -18.06
C ASN A 239 -18.14 11.85 -16.55
N ALA A 240 -17.93 10.72 -15.89
CA ALA A 240 -18.04 10.62 -14.43
C ALA A 240 -17.02 11.54 -13.72
N ASN A 241 -15.76 11.54 -14.17
CA ASN A 241 -14.72 12.41 -13.62
C ASN A 241 -14.99 13.90 -13.88
N ILE A 242 -15.59 14.25 -15.02
CA ILE A 242 -15.99 15.62 -15.36
C ILE A 242 -17.07 16.07 -14.38
N LYS A 243 -18.12 15.27 -14.20
CA LYS A 243 -19.21 15.58 -13.27
C LYS A 243 -18.68 15.77 -11.85
N GLN A 244 -17.89 14.82 -11.36
CA GLN A 244 -17.25 14.91 -10.05
C GLN A 244 -16.38 16.18 -9.92
N LYS A 245 -15.65 16.54 -10.98
CA LYS A 245 -14.81 17.74 -10.98
C LYS A 245 -15.63 19.03 -10.93
N ILE A 246 -16.78 19.08 -11.60
CA ILE A 246 -17.68 20.25 -11.53
C ILE A 246 -18.23 20.40 -10.12
N GLU A 247 -18.67 19.31 -9.49
CA GLU A 247 -19.23 19.31 -8.14
C GLU A 247 -18.20 19.71 -7.06
N SER A 248 -16.95 19.25 -7.19
CA SER A 248 -15.92 19.39 -6.14
C SER A 248 -14.96 20.55 -6.33
N SER A 249 -14.78 21.06 -7.56
CA SER A 249 -13.75 22.05 -7.86
C SER A 249 -14.20 23.48 -7.51
N PRO A 250 -13.37 24.25 -6.79
CA PRO A 250 -13.63 25.67 -6.56
C PRO A 250 -13.76 26.50 -7.85
N ASP A 251 -13.15 26.05 -8.96
CA ASP A 251 -13.22 26.72 -10.27
C ASP A 251 -14.68 26.88 -10.76
N TYR A 252 -15.60 25.99 -10.36
CA TYR A 252 -16.97 25.91 -10.89
C TYR A 252 -18.07 26.23 -9.88
N ARG A 253 -17.71 26.52 -8.62
CA ARG A 253 -18.67 26.66 -7.50
C ARG A 253 -19.75 27.73 -7.73
N SER A 254 -19.44 28.77 -8.49
CA SER A 254 -20.36 29.88 -8.79
C SER A 254 -20.99 29.81 -10.18
N MET A 255 -20.78 28.71 -10.92
CA MET A 255 -21.31 28.53 -12.27
C MET A 255 -22.50 27.55 -12.25
N PRO A 256 -23.54 27.77 -13.06
CA PRO A 256 -24.55 26.76 -13.34
C PRO A 256 -23.91 25.48 -13.91
N GLU A 257 -24.49 24.31 -13.62
CA GLU A 257 -23.92 23.01 -14.02
C GLU A 257 -23.72 22.90 -15.54
N GLU A 258 -24.68 23.38 -16.34
CA GLU A 258 -24.58 23.38 -17.81
C GLU A 258 -23.45 24.28 -18.33
N GLU A 259 -23.28 25.48 -17.76
CA GLU A 259 -22.18 26.40 -18.12
C GLU A 259 -20.82 25.82 -17.70
N ALA A 260 -20.74 25.26 -16.49
CA ALA A 260 -19.52 24.61 -16.00
C ALA A 260 -19.12 23.41 -16.85
N PHE A 261 -20.10 22.63 -17.33
CA PHE A 261 -19.86 21.51 -18.23
C PHE A 261 -19.33 21.98 -19.59
N ALA A 262 -19.96 23.01 -20.18
CA ALA A 262 -19.52 23.59 -21.44
C ALA A 262 -18.10 24.18 -21.33
N ASP A 263 -17.82 24.92 -20.26
CA ASP A 263 -16.50 25.48 -19.96
C ASP A 263 -15.44 24.38 -19.84
N LEU A 264 -15.67 23.38 -18.99
CA LEU A 264 -14.71 22.31 -18.77
C LEU A 264 -14.46 21.50 -20.05
N LYS A 265 -15.49 21.27 -20.87
CA LYS A 265 -15.37 20.61 -22.17
C LYS A 265 -14.52 21.44 -23.14
N GLN A 266 -14.69 22.75 -23.18
CA GLN A 266 -13.85 23.61 -24.03
C GLN A 266 -12.41 23.68 -23.50
N ARG A 267 -12.23 23.73 -22.18
CA ARG A 267 -10.92 23.64 -21.53
C ARG A 267 -10.20 22.33 -21.87
N LEU A 268 -10.91 21.21 -21.90
CA LEU A 268 -10.38 19.91 -22.33
C LEU A 268 -9.86 19.96 -23.77
N LYS A 269 -10.67 20.48 -24.71
CA LYS A 269 -10.26 20.65 -26.12
C LYS A 269 -8.99 21.49 -26.26
N ASN A 270 -8.88 22.57 -25.48
CA ASN A 270 -7.69 23.43 -25.49
C ASN A 270 -6.43 22.68 -25.05
N TYR A 271 -6.53 21.78 -24.08
CA TYR A 271 -5.40 20.92 -23.69
C TYR A 271 -5.13 19.79 -24.68
N GLU A 272 -6.17 19.20 -25.27
CA GLU A 272 -6.04 18.15 -26.29
C GLU A 272 -5.31 18.65 -27.54
N ALA A 273 -5.54 19.90 -27.95
CA ALA A 273 -4.88 20.51 -29.11
C ALA A 273 -3.35 20.62 -28.98
N VAL A 274 -2.82 20.63 -27.75
CA VAL A 274 -1.38 20.76 -27.47
C VAL A 274 -0.81 19.57 -26.70
N TYR A 275 -1.59 18.51 -26.52
CA TYR A 275 -1.16 17.37 -25.72
C TYR A 275 -0.17 16.50 -26.50
N GLU A 276 1.01 16.36 -25.92
CA GLU A 276 2.07 15.48 -26.37
C GLU A 276 2.24 14.38 -25.31
N ALA A 277 1.74 13.18 -25.60
CA ALA A 277 1.92 12.02 -24.72
C ALA A 277 3.40 11.77 -24.43
N LEU A 278 3.71 11.17 -23.27
CA LEU A 278 5.09 10.78 -23.00
C LEU A 278 5.55 9.76 -24.03
N GLU A 279 6.80 9.83 -24.44
CA GLU A 279 7.41 8.93 -25.44
C GLU A 279 8.74 8.35 -24.93
N ASP A 280 9.18 7.23 -25.51
CA ASP A 280 10.43 6.58 -25.11
C ASP A 280 11.67 7.37 -25.55
N GLU A 281 11.51 8.24 -26.52
CA GLU A 281 12.53 9.15 -27.02
C GLU A 281 12.81 10.28 -26.02
N GLU A 282 11.90 10.52 -25.06
CA GLU A 282 12.17 11.42 -23.95
C GLU A 282 13.17 10.77 -22.98
N ASP A 283 14.29 11.47 -22.74
CA ASP A 283 15.33 11.09 -21.79
C ASP A 283 14.87 11.34 -20.34
N CYS A 284 13.81 10.64 -19.94
CA CYS A 284 13.19 10.74 -18.63
C CYS A 284 12.71 9.38 -18.12
N SER A 285 12.56 9.27 -16.79
CA SER A 285 11.90 8.15 -16.13
C SER A 285 10.41 8.40 -16.06
N TYR A 286 9.58 7.40 -16.36
CA TYR A 286 8.14 7.57 -16.34
C TYR A 286 7.36 6.29 -16.04
N ILE A 287 6.11 6.49 -15.60
CA ILE A 287 5.06 5.47 -15.45
C ILE A 287 3.81 6.00 -16.16
N LYS A 288 3.30 5.26 -17.13
CA LYS A 288 2.00 5.52 -17.79
C LYS A 288 0.98 4.53 -17.25
N LEU A 289 -0.11 5.07 -16.74
CA LEU A 289 -1.28 4.34 -16.26
C LEU A 289 -2.40 4.50 -17.29
N PHE A 290 -2.83 3.40 -17.91
CA PHE A 290 -3.94 3.39 -18.86
C PHE A 290 -5.20 2.86 -18.18
N ASP A 291 -6.28 3.62 -18.27
CA ASP A 291 -7.59 3.33 -17.70
C ASP A 291 -7.45 2.78 -16.27
N MET A 292 -6.84 3.61 -15.42
CA MET A 292 -6.34 3.27 -14.07
C MET A 292 -5.19 2.27 -14.11
N GLN A 293 -5.48 0.98 -14.24
CA GLN A 293 -4.48 -0.09 -14.14
C GLN A 293 -4.65 -1.18 -15.21
N SER A 294 -5.48 -0.95 -16.23
CA SER A 294 -5.72 -1.95 -17.30
C SER A 294 -4.43 -2.29 -18.05
N LYS A 295 -3.53 -1.31 -18.15
CA LYS A 295 -2.21 -1.44 -18.74
C LYS A 295 -1.27 -0.43 -18.11
N VAL A 296 -0.02 -0.85 -17.88
CA VAL A 296 1.02 0.00 -17.29
C VAL A 296 2.29 -0.08 -18.14
N HIS A 297 2.84 1.08 -18.52
CA HIS A 297 4.17 1.18 -19.13
C HIS A 297 5.11 1.90 -18.17
N ALA A 298 6.30 1.36 -17.95
CA ALA A 298 7.29 1.95 -17.06
C ALA A 298 8.68 1.96 -17.72
N LYS A 299 9.38 3.09 -17.62
CA LYS A 299 10.74 3.29 -18.13
C LYS A 299 11.58 3.99 -17.05
N GLY A 300 12.82 3.53 -16.85
CA GLY A 300 13.75 4.17 -15.90
C GLY A 300 13.32 4.06 -14.43
N ILE A 301 12.56 3.03 -14.08
CA ILE A 301 12.03 2.84 -12.72
C ILE A 301 12.90 1.85 -11.95
N TYR A 302 13.51 2.34 -10.86
CA TYR A 302 14.51 1.60 -10.09
C TYR A 302 14.26 1.68 -8.57
N GLY A 303 14.99 0.85 -7.83
CA GLY A 303 15.07 0.90 -6.37
C GLY A 303 13.69 0.85 -5.69
N HIS A 304 13.45 1.79 -4.78
CA HIS A 304 12.20 1.86 -4.03
C HIS A 304 10.97 2.13 -4.91
N VAL A 305 11.14 2.83 -6.05
CA VAL A 305 10.02 3.10 -6.96
C VAL A 305 9.54 1.81 -7.61
N ALA A 306 10.48 0.98 -8.09
CA ALA A 306 10.15 -0.33 -8.68
C ALA A 306 9.57 -1.30 -7.64
N LYS A 307 10.13 -1.33 -6.43
CA LYS A 307 9.76 -2.30 -5.40
C LYS A 307 8.42 -2.00 -4.73
N SER A 308 8.09 -0.72 -4.53
CA SER A 308 7.01 -0.29 -3.62
C SER A 308 5.95 0.56 -4.32
N ILE A 309 6.40 1.60 -5.04
CA ILE A 309 5.48 2.60 -5.58
C ILE A 309 4.70 2.04 -6.78
N LEU A 310 5.40 1.39 -7.72
CA LEU A 310 4.76 0.83 -8.91
C LEU A 310 3.71 -0.25 -8.57
N PRO A 311 3.99 -1.26 -7.70
CA PRO A 311 2.97 -2.21 -7.25
C PRO A 311 1.77 -1.54 -6.58
N TYR A 312 1.98 -0.50 -5.76
CA TYR A 312 0.89 0.25 -5.15
C TYR A 312 0.06 1.02 -6.18
N MET A 313 0.66 1.61 -7.21
CA MET A 313 -0.08 2.26 -8.30
C MET A 313 -0.93 1.26 -9.10
N MET A 314 -0.45 0.01 -9.22
CA MET A 314 -1.14 -1.11 -9.86
C MET A 314 -2.24 -1.73 -8.98
N SER A 315 -2.52 -1.17 -7.80
CA SER A 315 -3.65 -1.56 -6.96
C SER A 315 -4.79 -0.53 -6.98
N PHE A 316 -4.70 0.52 -7.78
CA PHE A 316 -5.69 1.60 -7.79
C PHE A 316 -6.95 1.24 -8.56
N HIS A 317 -8.08 1.30 -7.87
CA HIS A 317 -9.41 1.24 -8.45
C HIS A 317 -10.38 2.18 -7.70
N ILE A 318 -11.59 2.34 -8.25
CA ILE A 318 -12.63 3.26 -7.73
C ILE A 318 -13.80 2.56 -7.05
N GLU A 319 -13.84 1.22 -7.08
CA GLU A 319 -14.93 0.43 -6.49
C GLU A 319 -15.23 0.82 -5.03
N HIS A 320 -16.52 1.05 -4.77
CA HIS A 320 -17.05 1.32 -3.45
C HIS A 320 -17.24 -0.01 -2.71
N ARG A 321 -16.52 -0.22 -1.61
CA ARG A 321 -16.53 -1.49 -0.87
C ARG A 321 -16.21 -1.31 0.61
N PRO A 322 -16.74 -2.15 1.50
CA PRO A 322 -16.38 -2.12 2.91
C PRO A 322 -15.06 -2.86 3.15
N ILE A 323 -14.20 -2.24 3.96
CA ILE A 323 -13.02 -2.85 4.57
C ILE A 323 -13.26 -2.90 6.08
N TRP A 324 -13.19 -4.09 6.66
CA TRP A 324 -13.40 -4.34 8.08
C TRP A 324 -12.08 -4.70 8.76
N LEU A 325 -11.69 -3.91 9.76
CA LEU A 325 -10.55 -4.21 10.64
C LEU A 325 -11.07 -4.69 11.98
N VAL A 326 -10.66 -5.90 12.39
CA VAL A 326 -11.19 -6.59 13.56
C VAL A 326 -10.07 -7.20 14.40
N ARG A 327 -10.07 -6.95 15.70
CA ARG A 327 -9.19 -7.66 16.64
C ARG A 327 -9.63 -9.11 16.77
N ALA A 328 -8.65 -10.01 16.87
CA ALA A 328 -8.89 -11.38 17.31
C ALA A 328 -9.75 -11.37 18.58
N GLY A 329 -10.71 -12.28 18.63
CA GLY A 329 -11.63 -12.42 19.73
C GLY A 329 -10.90 -12.63 21.07
N HIS A 330 -11.66 -12.44 22.14
CA HIS A 330 -11.15 -12.56 23.50
C HIS A 330 -10.66 -13.98 23.74
N CYS A 331 -9.44 -14.13 24.24
CA CYS A 331 -8.85 -15.42 24.61
C CYS A 331 -8.85 -15.62 26.13
N THR A 332 -8.69 -16.85 26.58
CA THR A 332 -8.76 -17.23 28.01
C THR A 332 -7.77 -16.48 28.91
N GLU A 333 -6.63 -16.07 28.36
CA GLU A 333 -5.52 -15.43 29.08
C GLU A 333 -5.60 -13.90 29.14
N VAL A 334 -6.57 -13.28 28.45
CA VAL A 334 -6.75 -11.83 28.46
C VAL A 334 -7.73 -11.45 29.57
N ARG A 335 -7.45 -10.35 30.28
CA ARG A 335 -8.35 -9.82 31.33
C ARG A 335 -9.69 -9.43 30.70
N ARG A 336 -10.79 -9.64 31.45
CA ARG A 336 -12.14 -9.30 31.01
C ARG A 336 -12.42 -7.79 30.95
N ASP A 337 -11.57 -6.96 31.57
CA ASP A 337 -11.71 -5.51 31.50
C ASP A 337 -11.23 -4.99 30.14
N PHE A 338 -12.17 -4.89 29.20
CA PHE A 338 -11.92 -4.44 27.84
C PHE A 338 -11.40 -2.98 27.73
N ARG A 339 -11.49 -2.16 28.78
CA ARG A 339 -10.96 -0.79 28.80
C ARG A 339 -9.48 -0.76 29.22
N ALA A 340 -9.06 -1.65 30.11
CA ALA A 340 -7.66 -1.75 30.55
C ALA A 340 -6.71 -2.30 29.46
N ILE A 341 -7.21 -3.11 28.52
CA ILE A 341 -6.40 -3.74 27.44
C ILE A 341 -6.03 -2.74 26.32
N ILE A 342 -6.48 -1.48 26.42
CA ILE A 342 -6.09 -0.42 25.49
C ILE A 342 -4.62 -0.03 25.70
N LYS A 343 -4.12 -0.10 26.94
CA LYS A 343 -2.75 0.32 27.29
C LYS A 343 -1.71 -0.80 27.32
N ASP A 344 -2.14 -2.05 27.52
CA ASP A 344 -1.22 -3.15 27.77
C ASP A 344 -1.42 -4.33 26.79
N PRO A 345 -0.76 -4.28 25.63
CA PRO A 345 -0.83 -5.35 24.66
C PRO A 345 0.13 -6.47 25.05
N CYS A 346 -0.35 -7.71 25.10
CA CYS A 346 0.43 -8.96 25.26
C CYS A 346 0.61 -9.49 26.68
N VAL A 347 -0.50 -9.91 27.31
CA VAL A 347 -0.42 -10.98 28.34
C VAL A 347 -0.72 -12.37 27.72
N ALA A 348 -1.33 -12.42 26.53
CA ALA A 348 -1.70 -13.68 25.89
C ALA A 348 -0.51 -14.38 25.21
N SER A 349 -0.35 -15.68 25.46
CA SER A 349 0.56 -16.57 24.77
C SER A 349 0.27 -16.67 23.26
N ARG A 350 1.27 -17.07 22.48
CA ARG A 350 1.11 -17.26 21.02
C ARG A 350 0.13 -18.40 20.70
N SER A 351 0.02 -19.37 21.61
CA SER A 351 -0.89 -20.52 21.55
C SER A 351 -2.30 -20.23 22.06
N ALA A 352 -2.55 -19.06 22.65
CA ALA A 352 -3.83 -18.73 23.25
C ALA A 352 -4.99 -18.85 22.24
N ARG A 353 -6.05 -19.55 22.66
CA ARG A 353 -7.26 -19.80 21.89
C ARG A 353 -8.43 -18.96 22.42
N LEU A 354 -9.48 -18.84 21.61
CA LEU A 354 -10.67 -18.09 22.01
C LEU A 354 -11.29 -18.65 23.31
N SER A 355 -11.77 -17.74 24.17
CA SER A 355 -12.68 -18.09 25.26
C SER A 355 -14.12 -18.21 24.73
N ALA A 356 -15.06 -18.64 25.58
CA ALA A 356 -16.48 -18.64 25.23
C ALA A 356 -16.99 -17.27 24.72
N LEU A 357 -16.54 -16.17 25.34
CA LEU A 357 -16.85 -14.81 24.88
C LEU A 357 -16.24 -14.51 23.50
N GLY A 358 -15.04 -15.02 23.23
CA GLY A 358 -14.40 -14.90 21.93
C GLY A 358 -15.14 -15.68 20.83
N VAL A 359 -15.61 -16.88 21.14
CA VAL A 359 -16.40 -17.72 20.23
C VAL A 359 -17.75 -17.08 19.92
N ASP A 360 -18.44 -16.56 20.94
CA ASP A 360 -19.69 -15.82 20.75
C ASP A 360 -19.48 -14.56 19.87
N PHE A 361 -18.41 -13.81 20.10
CA PHE A 361 -18.04 -12.70 19.22
C PHE A 361 -17.76 -13.17 17.77
N ALA A 362 -17.03 -14.28 17.58
CA ALA A 362 -16.73 -14.82 16.26
C ALA A 362 -18.01 -15.22 15.49
N TYR A 363 -18.98 -15.81 16.17
CA TYR A 363 -20.30 -16.12 15.60
C TYR A 363 -21.02 -14.85 15.15
N ARG A 364 -21.11 -13.83 16.03
CA ARG A 364 -21.75 -12.55 15.72
C ARG A 364 -21.04 -11.79 14.59
N LEU A 365 -19.71 -11.88 14.51
CA LEU A 365 -18.92 -11.35 13.40
C LEU A 365 -19.29 -12.03 12.07
N GLY A 366 -19.43 -13.35 12.07
CA GLY A 366 -19.86 -14.11 10.88
C GLY A 366 -21.22 -13.65 10.34
N VAL A 367 -22.19 -13.48 11.24
CA VAL A 367 -23.53 -12.95 10.91
C VAL A 367 -23.44 -11.51 10.38
N PHE A 368 -22.68 -10.65 11.06
CA PHE A 368 -22.49 -9.25 10.67
C PHE A 368 -21.90 -9.13 9.26
N VAL A 369 -20.81 -9.84 8.97
CA VAL A 369 -20.14 -9.77 7.66
C VAL A 369 -21.07 -10.24 6.56
N LYS A 370 -21.82 -11.32 6.77
CA LYS A 370 -22.82 -11.81 5.81
C LYS A 370 -23.90 -10.76 5.53
N GLN A 371 -24.46 -10.15 6.58
CA GLN A 371 -25.51 -9.13 6.45
C GLN A 371 -24.99 -7.86 5.77
N ARG A 372 -23.85 -7.32 6.20
CA ARG A 372 -23.26 -6.11 5.60
C ARG A 372 -22.84 -6.33 4.15
N THR A 373 -22.33 -7.52 3.82
CA THR A 373 -22.01 -7.88 2.42
C THR A 373 -23.27 -7.90 1.56
N ALA A 374 -24.38 -8.48 2.05
CA ALA A 374 -25.63 -8.50 1.31
C ALA A 374 -26.20 -7.08 1.07
N VAL A 375 -26.17 -6.22 2.09
CA VAL A 375 -26.58 -4.81 1.96
C VAL A 375 -25.69 -4.06 0.96
N TRP A 376 -24.39 -4.28 1.01
CA TRP A 376 -23.46 -3.71 0.03
C TRP A 376 -23.78 -4.19 -1.39
N MET A 377 -23.97 -5.49 -1.59
CA MET A 377 -24.34 -6.05 -2.89
C MET A 377 -25.64 -5.45 -3.44
N GLU A 378 -26.66 -5.31 -2.59
CA GLU A 378 -27.92 -4.66 -2.96
C GLU A 378 -27.73 -3.20 -3.39
N ASN A 379 -26.96 -2.42 -2.63
CA ASN A 379 -26.68 -1.02 -2.94
C ASN A 379 -25.88 -0.83 -4.24
N GLU A 380 -24.96 -1.75 -4.56
CA GLU A 380 -24.17 -1.71 -5.79
C GLU A 380 -24.87 -2.42 -6.97
N GLY A 381 -26.08 -2.96 -6.79
CA GLY A 381 -26.80 -3.71 -7.83
C GLY A 381 -26.13 -5.03 -8.22
N ILE A 382 -25.34 -5.61 -7.32
CA ILE A 382 -24.61 -6.87 -7.50
C ILE A 382 -25.53 -8.03 -7.11
N THR A 383 -25.71 -8.97 -8.04
CA THR A 383 -26.37 -10.26 -7.80
C THR A 383 -25.32 -11.34 -7.53
N PRO A 384 -25.68 -12.45 -6.86
CA PRO A 384 -24.75 -13.57 -6.68
C PRO A 384 -24.19 -14.13 -7.99
N GLU A 385 -24.90 -13.96 -9.11
CA GLU A 385 -24.51 -14.43 -10.44
C GLU A 385 -23.50 -13.49 -11.13
N ASN A 386 -23.53 -12.19 -10.81
CA ASN A 386 -22.64 -11.19 -11.41
C ASN A 386 -21.50 -10.74 -10.48
N ALA A 387 -21.44 -11.27 -9.26
CA ALA A 387 -20.41 -10.96 -8.28
C ALA A 387 -19.03 -11.38 -8.81
N SER A 388 -18.23 -10.40 -9.24
CA SER A 388 -16.88 -10.63 -9.78
C SER A 388 -15.85 -11.01 -8.71
N THR A 389 -16.10 -10.64 -7.45
CA THR A 389 -15.17 -10.88 -6.34
C THR A 389 -15.89 -11.26 -5.05
N GLU A 390 -15.46 -12.36 -4.44
CA GLU A 390 -15.87 -12.76 -3.09
C GLU A 390 -15.25 -11.87 -2.01
N CYS A 391 -15.75 -11.99 -0.78
CA CYS A 391 -15.11 -11.35 0.38
C CYS A 391 -13.70 -11.93 0.60
N LEU A 392 -12.70 -11.06 0.69
CA LEU A 392 -11.33 -11.43 1.05
C LEU A 392 -11.19 -11.44 2.57
N VAL A 393 -10.86 -12.58 3.15
CA VAL A 393 -10.71 -12.74 4.60
C VAL A 393 -9.23 -13.00 4.91
N MET A 394 -8.57 -12.05 5.55
CA MET A 394 -7.15 -12.13 5.90
C MET A 394 -6.99 -12.26 7.41
N THR A 395 -6.25 -13.27 7.87
CA THR A 395 -5.97 -13.45 9.30
C THR A 395 -4.48 -13.52 9.57
N SER A 396 -4.07 -13.18 10.80
CA SER A 396 -2.76 -13.62 11.32
C SER A 396 -2.68 -15.15 11.40
N THR A 397 -1.49 -15.72 11.66
CA THR A 397 -1.34 -17.16 11.87
C THR A 397 -1.63 -17.62 13.30
N LEU A 398 -1.94 -16.70 14.23
CA LEU A 398 -2.18 -17.05 15.63
C LEU A 398 -3.57 -17.70 15.80
N PRO A 399 -3.71 -18.77 16.61
CA PRO A 399 -4.94 -19.53 16.75
C PRO A 399 -6.17 -18.67 17.02
N ARG A 400 -6.10 -17.72 17.95
CA ARG A 400 -7.22 -16.81 18.26
C ARG A 400 -7.73 -16.02 17.05
N ALA A 401 -6.86 -15.58 16.13
CA ALA A 401 -7.28 -14.81 14.95
C ALA A 401 -7.94 -15.73 13.92
N VAL A 402 -7.34 -16.90 13.67
CA VAL A 402 -7.88 -17.93 12.78
C VAL A 402 -9.27 -18.35 13.27
N GLN A 403 -9.40 -18.68 14.56
CA GLN A 403 -10.67 -19.10 15.16
C GLN A 403 -11.75 -18.01 15.13
N THR A 404 -11.36 -16.73 15.18
CA THR A 404 -12.31 -15.62 15.08
C THR A 404 -12.98 -15.57 13.70
N ALA A 405 -12.31 -16.10 12.68
CA ALA A 405 -12.83 -16.18 11.33
C ALA A 405 -13.63 -17.49 11.06
N ASP A 406 -13.73 -18.42 12.02
CA ASP A 406 -14.30 -19.77 11.78
C ASP A 406 -15.74 -19.71 11.23
N PHE A 407 -16.59 -18.82 11.76
CA PHE A 407 -18.01 -18.73 11.42
C PHE A 407 -18.33 -17.93 10.14
N LEU A 408 -17.33 -17.52 9.35
CA LEU A 408 -17.56 -16.83 8.09
C LEU A 408 -18.01 -17.82 7.01
N SER A 409 -19.22 -17.63 6.47
CA SER A 409 -19.89 -18.60 5.60
C SER A 409 -19.25 -18.79 4.22
N SER A 410 -18.49 -17.81 3.74
CA SER A 410 -17.88 -17.79 2.40
C SER A 410 -16.74 -16.77 2.33
N GLY A 411 -15.87 -16.89 1.33
CA GLY A 411 -14.78 -15.95 1.05
C GLY A 411 -13.40 -16.60 0.95
N LYS A 412 -12.50 -15.93 0.22
CA LYS A 412 -11.11 -16.36 0.07
C LYS A 412 -10.37 -16.10 1.38
N ARG A 413 -10.14 -17.16 2.15
CA ARG A 413 -9.40 -17.09 3.42
C ARG A 413 -7.90 -17.18 3.18
N MET A 414 -7.16 -16.22 3.72
CA MET A 414 -5.70 -16.15 3.68
C MET A 414 -5.13 -16.00 5.08
N GLN A 415 -4.27 -16.93 5.49
CA GLN A 415 -3.54 -16.84 6.76
C GLN A 415 -2.13 -16.36 6.48
N MET A 416 -1.73 -15.25 7.09
CA MET A 416 -0.49 -14.56 6.73
C MET A 416 0.31 -14.23 8.00
N ALA A 417 1.54 -14.72 8.07
CA ALA A 417 2.44 -14.37 9.19
C ALA A 417 2.73 -12.86 9.22
N THR A 418 2.64 -12.20 8.07
CA THR A 418 2.70 -10.75 7.89
C THR A 418 1.62 -10.00 8.69
N LEU A 419 0.53 -10.65 9.07
CA LEU A 419 -0.53 -10.09 9.93
C LEU A 419 -0.35 -10.46 11.41
N ASN A 420 0.76 -11.08 11.81
CA ASN A 420 1.07 -11.35 13.21
C ASN A 420 1.30 -10.05 13.99
N PRO A 421 1.05 -10.05 15.32
CA PRO A 421 1.27 -8.86 16.15
C PRO A 421 2.74 -8.42 16.05
N LEU A 422 3.00 -7.17 16.42
CA LEU A 422 4.35 -6.67 16.66
C LEU A 422 5.15 -7.68 17.51
N ASP A 423 6.31 -8.13 17.01
CA ASP A 423 7.17 -8.99 17.80
C ASP A 423 7.87 -8.16 18.89
N LYS A 424 7.55 -8.47 20.15
CA LYS A 424 8.15 -7.82 21.31
C LYS A 424 9.45 -8.49 21.79
N GLY A 425 9.88 -9.58 21.13
CA GLY A 425 11.09 -10.30 21.49
C GLY A 425 11.11 -10.71 22.96
N GLU A 426 12.14 -10.30 23.69
CA GLU A 426 12.30 -10.57 25.13
C GLU A 426 11.17 -9.95 25.98
N CYS A 427 10.54 -8.87 25.51
CA CYS A 427 9.41 -8.22 26.19
C CYS A 427 8.06 -8.91 25.91
N TYR A 428 8.04 -10.08 25.26
CA TYR A 428 6.82 -10.80 25.00
C TYR A 428 6.17 -11.28 26.31
N GLY A 429 4.86 -11.01 26.48
CA GLY A 429 4.14 -11.41 27.70
C GLY A 429 4.28 -10.44 28.87
N MET A 430 5.15 -9.42 28.75
CA MET A 430 5.39 -8.44 29.80
C MET A 430 4.42 -7.26 29.70
N THR A 431 3.98 -6.77 30.86
CA THR A 431 3.30 -5.48 30.97
C THR A 431 4.30 -4.33 30.78
N MET A 432 3.81 -3.14 30.47
CA MET A 432 4.66 -1.94 30.41
C MET A 432 5.36 -1.65 31.74
N ASP A 433 4.69 -1.89 32.88
CA ASP A 433 5.28 -1.73 34.21
C ASP A 433 6.40 -2.76 34.46
N GLN A 434 6.18 -4.01 34.07
CA GLN A 434 7.21 -5.06 34.14
C GLN A 434 8.41 -4.74 33.24
N MET A 435 8.17 -4.22 32.03
CA MET A 435 9.25 -3.79 31.14
C MET A 435 10.05 -2.64 31.76
N LYS A 436 9.39 -1.69 32.44
CA LYS A 436 10.05 -0.60 33.14
C LYS A 436 10.94 -1.09 34.30
N GLU A 437 10.49 -2.11 35.03
CA GLU A 437 11.24 -2.68 36.14
C GLU A 437 12.41 -3.58 35.68
N LEU A 438 12.15 -4.47 34.72
CA LEU A 438 13.12 -5.50 34.28
C LEU A 438 14.10 -4.99 33.22
N LEU A 439 13.66 -4.06 32.35
CA LEU A 439 14.41 -3.55 31.20
C LEU A 439 14.27 -2.01 31.10
N PRO A 440 14.71 -1.23 32.13
CA PRO A 440 14.47 0.21 32.22
C PRO A 440 15.04 1.00 31.05
N GLU A 441 16.20 0.61 30.51
CA GLU A 441 16.80 1.26 29.34
C GLU A 441 15.96 1.08 28.08
N ALA A 442 15.46 -0.14 27.84
CA ALA A 442 14.58 -0.43 26.71
C ALA A 442 13.25 0.30 26.85
N PHE A 443 12.71 0.39 28.07
CA PHE A 443 11.49 1.15 28.36
C PHE A 443 11.69 2.64 28.06
N ALA A 444 12.76 3.25 28.56
CA ALA A 444 13.07 4.67 28.33
C ALA A 444 13.28 4.99 26.84
N ALA A 445 13.95 4.10 26.10
CA ALA A 445 14.11 4.22 24.66
C ALA A 445 12.77 4.13 23.91
N TYR A 446 11.89 3.21 24.33
CA TYR A 446 10.57 3.05 23.73
C TYR A 446 9.67 4.25 24.05
N GLU A 447 9.66 4.74 25.28
CA GLU A 447 8.88 5.92 25.69
C GLU A 447 9.28 7.17 24.89
N LYS A 448 10.58 7.32 24.59
CA LYS A 448 11.10 8.44 23.81
C LYS A 448 10.67 8.41 22.34
N ASP A 449 10.71 7.23 21.69
CA ASP A 449 10.33 7.07 20.29
C ASP A 449 9.72 5.68 20.04
N PRO A 450 8.40 5.50 20.31
CA PRO A 450 7.73 4.21 20.12
C PRO A 450 7.75 3.72 18.66
N TRP A 451 7.89 4.64 17.71
CA TRP A 451 7.84 4.34 16.28
C TRP A 451 9.11 3.64 15.80
N ARG A 452 10.27 4.17 16.19
CA ARG A 452 11.58 3.69 15.70
C ARG A 452 12.27 2.72 16.63
N THR A 453 11.98 2.77 17.93
CA THR A 453 12.64 1.89 18.89
C THR A 453 12.20 0.45 18.68
N ARG A 454 13.17 -0.44 18.42
CA ARG A 454 12.95 -1.89 18.36
C ARG A 454 12.91 -2.46 19.77
N PHE A 455 11.96 -3.35 20.02
CA PHE A 455 12.01 -4.17 21.23
C PHE A 455 13.26 -5.08 21.19
N PRO A 456 13.90 -5.38 22.34
CA PRO A 456 15.03 -6.31 22.40
C PRO A 456 14.66 -7.67 21.80
N GLY A 457 15.40 -8.10 20.78
CA GLY A 457 15.10 -9.34 20.03
C GLY A 457 13.82 -9.31 19.19
N GLY A 458 13.21 -8.14 18.98
CA GLY A 458 11.92 -7.97 18.30
C GLY A 458 11.91 -6.91 17.20
N GLU A 459 10.72 -6.37 16.95
CA GLU A 459 10.42 -5.39 15.91
C GLU A 459 10.17 -3.99 16.52
N SER A 460 10.26 -2.95 15.70
CA SER A 460 9.65 -1.64 15.95
C SER A 460 8.32 -1.52 15.20
N TYR A 461 7.51 -0.50 15.50
CA TYR A 461 6.33 -0.19 14.67
C TYR A 461 6.71 0.13 13.22
N ARG A 462 7.90 0.72 13.00
CA ARG A 462 8.45 0.92 11.65
C ARG A 462 8.71 -0.39 10.92
N ASP A 463 9.27 -1.39 11.59
CA ASP A 463 9.49 -2.71 10.98
C ASP A 463 8.17 -3.41 10.66
N LEU A 464 7.20 -3.31 11.58
CA LEU A 464 5.85 -3.81 11.38
C LEU A 464 5.16 -3.15 10.17
N MET A 465 5.30 -1.83 9.99
CA MET A 465 4.79 -1.13 8.80
C MET A 465 5.41 -1.64 7.50
N LEU A 466 6.74 -1.80 7.47
CA LEU A 466 7.43 -2.34 6.28
C LEU A 466 6.98 -3.77 5.97
N ARG A 467 6.72 -4.57 7.01
CA ARG A 467 6.16 -5.91 6.88
C ARG A 467 4.73 -5.85 6.32
N LEU A 468 3.90 -4.90 6.75
CA LEU A 468 2.49 -4.79 6.36
C LEU A 468 2.25 -4.15 4.98
N GLU A 469 3.25 -3.59 4.34
CA GLU A 469 3.10 -2.95 3.03
C GLU A 469 2.45 -3.86 1.96
N PRO A 470 2.86 -5.13 1.76
CA PRO A 470 2.19 -6.02 0.82
C PRO A 470 0.73 -6.28 1.17
N ILE A 471 0.41 -6.36 2.47
CA ILE A 471 -0.98 -6.54 2.94
C ILE A 471 -1.82 -5.33 2.58
N LEU A 472 -1.28 -4.12 2.74
CA LEU A 472 -1.98 -2.90 2.36
C LEU A 472 -2.26 -2.86 0.85
N ILE A 473 -1.30 -3.29 0.03
CA ILE A 473 -1.46 -3.39 -1.43
C ILE A 473 -2.53 -4.43 -1.77
N ASP A 474 -2.52 -5.61 -1.13
CA ASP A 474 -3.55 -6.65 -1.33
C ASP A 474 -4.95 -6.12 -0.98
N ILE A 475 -5.08 -5.38 0.13
CA ILE A 475 -6.35 -4.76 0.55
C ILE A 475 -6.81 -3.73 -0.49
N GLU A 476 -5.90 -2.85 -0.92
CA GLU A 476 -6.19 -1.82 -1.92
C GLU A 476 -6.52 -2.40 -3.29
N GLN A 477 -5.92 -3.54 -3.68
CA GLN A 477 -6.13 -4.20 -4.96
C GLN A 477 -7.46 -4.95 -5.04
N HIS A 478 -7.93 -5.50 -3.91
CA HIS A 478 -9.17 -6.30 -3.89
C HIS A 478 -10.39 -5.41 -4.09
N THR A 479 -11.20 -5.69 -5.11
CA THR A 479 -12.35 -4.84 -5.48
C THR A 479 -13.63 -5.10 -4.67
N GLY A 480 -13.71 -6.24 -3.96
CA GLY A 480 -14.85 -6.60 -3.12
C GLY A 480 -14.63 -6.35 -1.62
N PRO A 481 -15.55 -6.79 -0.76
CA PRO A 481 -15.42 -6.63 0.69
C PRO A 481 -14.14 -7.28 1.23
N VAL A 482 -13.48 -6.62 2.18
CA VAL A 482 -12.27 -7.14 2.83
C VAL A 482 -12.48 -7.22 4.34
N LEU A 483 -12.13 -8.34 4.95
CA LEU A 483 -12.07 -8.51 6.40
C LEU A 483 -10.64 -8.86 6.83
N VAL A 484 -10.06 -8.03 7.70
CA VAL A 484 -8.76 -8.29 8.33
C VAL A 484 -8.96 -8.61 9.81
N VAL A 485 -8.60 -9.83 10.21
CA VAL A 485 -8.62 -10.28 11.61
C VAL A 485 -7.20 -10.41 12.14
N SER A 486 -6.80 -9.47 12.99
CA SER A 486 -5.42 -9.41 13.49
C SER A 486 -5.38 -8.88 14.95
N HIS A 487 -4.31 -8.22 15.35
CA HIS A 487 -4.00 -7.82 16.72
C HIS A 487 -3.82 -6.30 16.79
N ILE A 488 -3.87 -5.75 18.00
CA ILE A 488 -3.89 -4.30 18.22
C ILE A 488 -2.77 -3.56 17.47
N SER A 489 -1.50 -3.92 17.64
CA SER A 489 -0.39 -3.21 16.99
C SER A 489 -0.43 -3.28 15.46
N THR A 490 -0.75 -4.46 14.91
CA THR A 490 -0.89 -4.65 13.46
C THR A 490 -2.04 -3.83 12.89
N LEU A 491 -3.19 -3.84 13.56
CA LEU A 491 -4.37 -3.10 13.14
C LEU A 491 -4.17 -1.60 13.31
N GLN A 492 -3.48 -1.14 14.34
CA GLN A 492 -3.11 0.27 14.52
C GLN A 492 -2.30 0.80 13.34
N VAL A 493 -1.31 0.03 12.87
CA VAL A 493 -0.50 0.39 11.70
C VAL A 493 -1.33 0.41 10.43
N LEU A 494 -2.16 -0.61 10.16
CA LEU A 494 -3.04 -0.59 8.98
C LEU A 494 -4.06 0.56 9.07
N TYR A 495 -4.59 0.81 10.26
CA TYR A 495 -5.65 1.76 10.47
C TYR A 495 -5.20 3.22 10.30
N SER A 496 -3.95 3.54 10.64
CA SER A 496 -3.38 4.88 10.43
C SER A 496 -3.37 5.27 8.95
N TYR A 497 -3.16 4.33 8.03
CA TYR A 497 -3.23 4.57 6.58
C TYR A 497 -4.62 5.09 6.17
N PHE A 498 -5.66 4.37 6.58
CA PHE A 498 -7.04 4.70 6.22
C PHE A 498 -7.51 6.00 6.88
N LEU A 499 -7.03 6.30 8.09
CA LEU A 499 -7.27 7.59 8.75
C LEU A 499 -6.51 8.76 8.14
N GLY A 500 -5.43 8.51 7.39
CA GLY A 500 -4.47 9.55 7.03
C GLY A 500 -3.79 10.18 8.27
N ALA A 501 -3.72 9.44 9.38
CA ALA A 501 -3.07 9.89 10.61
C ALA A 501 -1.54 9.79 10.47
N PRO A 502 -0.76 10.67 11.13
CA PRO A 502 0.70 10.52 11.19
C PRO A 502 1.07 9.12 11.69
N ILE A 503 1.90 8.40 10.94
CA ILE A 503 2.20 6.99 11.24
C ILE A 503 2.87 6.83 12.61
N GLU A 504 3.64 7.82 13.04
CA GLU A 504 4.30 7.88 14.34
C GLU A 504 3.28 7.85 15.50
N SER A 505 2.06 8.32 15.27
CA SER A 505 0.96 8.31 16.25
C SER A 505 0.19 6.99 16.29
N CYS A 506 0.47 6.04 15.39
CA CYS A 506 -0.30 4.80 15.30
C CYS A 506 -0.40 3.99 16.59
N PRO A 507 0.62 3.92 17.48
CA PRO A 507 0.50 3.15 18.74
C PRO A 507 -0.60 3.66 19.67
N GLY A 508 -1.02 4.92 19.52
CA GLY A 508 -2.10 5.54 20.29
C GLY A 508 -3.50 5.34 19.70
N LEU A 509 -3.63 4.74 18.51
CA LEU A 509 -4.94 4.56 17.87
C LEU A 509 -5.77 3.51 18.61
N GLU A 510 -7.00 3.87 18.95
CA GLU A 510 -7.90 2.95 19.64
C GLU A 510 -8.48 1.91 18.69
N ILE A 511 -8.20 0.64 18.98
CA ILE A 511 -8.83 -0.51 18.31
C ILE A 511 -9.60 -1.31 19.39
N PRO A 512 -10.91 -1.08 19.56
CA PRO A 512 -11.68 -1.72 20.62
C PRO A 512 -11.86 -3.23 20.40
N PHE A 513 -11.86 -3.99 21.49
CA PHE A 513 -12.22 -5.41 21.43
C PHE A 513 -13.70 -5.59 21.13
N HIS A 514 -13.99 -6.71 20.45
CA HIS A 514 -15.34 -7.13 20.07
C HIS A 514 -16.09 -6.02 19.33
N SER A 515 -15.37 -5.34 18.45
CA SER A 515 -15.92 -4.29 17.61
C SER A 515 -15.39 -4.47 16.20
N VAL A 516 -16.18 -4.02 15.23
CA VAL A 516 -15.79 -3.95 13.82
C VAL A 516 -15.54 -2.49 13.46
N LEU A 517 -14.32 -2.19 13.01
CA LEU A 517 -13.99 -0.92 12.38
C LEU A 517 -14.26 -1.07 10.88
N GLU A 518 -15.32 -0.44 10.41
CA GLU A 518 -15.66 -0.41 8.99
C GLU A 518 -15.13 0.87 8.34
N LEU A 519 -14.53 0.69 7.16
CA LEU A 519 -13.92 1.72 6.35
C LEU A 519 -14.47 1.59 4.94
N VAL A 520 -15.14 2.64 4.47
CA VAL A 520 -15.75 2.67 3.14
C VAL A 520 -15.15 3.83 2.36
N PRO A 521 -14.61 3.62 1.14
CA PRO A 521 -13.97 4.68 0.39
C PRO A 521 -14.99 5.76 0.01
N ASN A 522 -14.58 7.02 0.12
CA ASN A 522 -15.38 8.16 -0.30
C ASN A 522 -14.50 9.16 -1.08
N GLN A 523 -15.07 10.30 -1.49
CA GLN A 523 -14.37 11.27 -2.35
C GLN A 523 -13.09 11.87 -1.73
N ASP A 524 -13.04 12.00 -0.40
CA ASP A 524 -11.92 12.63 0.33
C ASP A 524 -11.01 11.62 1.07
N GLY A 525 -11.42 10.36 1.12
CA GLY A 525 -10.71 9.30 1.81
C GLY A 525 -11.62 8.16 2.18
N TRP A 526 -11.95 8.07 3.47
CA TRP A 526 -12.64 6.92 4.04
C TRP A 526 -13.70 7.36 5.05
N THR A 527 -14.91 6.83 4.92
CA THR A 527 -15.94 6.91 5.95
C THR A 527 -15.65 5.82 6.97
N LYS A 528 -15.48 6.22 8.23
CA LYS A 528 -15.25 5.31 9.35
C LYS A 528 -16.56 5.08 10.09
N THR A 529 -16.89 3.83 10.39
CA THR A 529 -17.96 3.47 11.34
C THR A 529 -17.47 2.39 12.29
N VAL A 530 -17.87 2.47 13.56
CA VAL A 530 -17.50 1.49 14.60
C VAL A 530 -18.75 0.77 15.07
N PHE A 531 -18.80 -0.53 14.84
CA PHE A 531 -19.88 -1.38 15.33
C PHE A 531 -19.42 -2.10 16.59
N ASN A 532 -20.06 -1.81 17.72
CA ASN A 532 -19.80 -2.50 18.97
C ASN A 532 -20.61 -3.80 19.01
N MET A 533 -19.91 -4.92 19.14
CA MET A 533 -20.47 -6.27 19.16
C MET A 533 -20.26 -6.90 20.54
N ARG A 534 -20.18 -6.11 21.61
CA ARG A 534 -20.20 -6.62 22.99
C ARG A 534 -21.64 -6.98 23.35
N ALA A 535 -21.78 -8.09 24.08
CA ALA A 535 -23.08 -8.51 24.61
C ALA A 535 -23.44 -7.66 25.83
#